data_AF-A0A6J1RCA6-F1
#
_entry.id   AF-A0A6J1RCA6-F1
#
_cell.length_a   1.000
_cell.length_b   1.000
_cell.length_c   1.000
_cell.angle_alpha   90.00
_cell.angle_beta   90.00
_cell.angle_gamma   90.00
#
_symmetry.space_group_name_H-M   'P 1'
#
loop_
_entity.id
_entity.type
_entity.pdbx_description
1 polymer ?
#
loop_
_entity_poly.entity_id
_entity_poly.type
_entity_poly.pdbx_seq_one_letter_code
_entity_poly.pdbx_strand_id
1 'polypeptide(L)'
;MCTVGILCTLLRDCELGDALSVLHYPEESVIVKHPADDMGRDTLEISLGQHLRLSCKATGIPSPSYQWCCNNIELHEQQSCELDIVINSHDQAGEYNCKISQVTDDEGAVLLTRSVFVNISHVPVVIQQQPPAFLELKEDEDFLIKCVAHGHPEPRYQWFRDNTRLEGETSNVLHIKRFGSKDEGKYYCFISNDVNEVITQESRVMLDLPREKAIAKIALVIANCDYENHMCLETPKNDAAQIGELLKGMDFEVMSFVNLSLEQMKNAIKTFGEFLMEGVYGLFYYAGHGFKMQESYMLAVDAPESYLRKDAICESELLAISLKNEPALLVTILDMCQTVPPKECNPDIHNEIPKVKEYKSKKHLRNLVQAYSTSSHRPSYERAKNKYGFYTMHLSEYISKNIPVTKVFEEVGKSLDKLLKGKERNQIPWFAFNITKPFRLTDAICKRNLSPALKCLNKLIAFPSKSFEINLNQAGISAKVNISLFMEPYLNIIKISVCNLDDLEVNFFNSVYTKQNKLFQTANSKACWIHNPQIYQGLLIVSVNKNGALIDGIKLDIKNYIPLVLKKIS
;
A
#
# COMPACT_ATOMS: atom_id res chain seq x y z
N MET A 1 53.36 35.64 72.14
CA MET A 1 53.03 36.91 71.47
C MET A 1 52.95 36.64 69.98
N CYS A 2 51.80 36.87 69.35
CA CYS A 2 51.70 36.83 67.89
C CYS A 2 52.32 38.13 67.35
N THR A 3 53.38 38.02 66.55
CA THR A 3 53.96 39.19 65.87
C THR A 3 53.14 39.49 64.61
N VAL A 4 53.18 40.74 64.11
CA VAL A 4 52.50 41.12 62.86
C VAL A 4 52.87 40.18 61.71
N GLY A 5 54.13 39.74 61.63
CA GLY A 5 54.57 38.76 60.64
C GLY A 5 53.89 37.40 60.75
N ILE A 6 53.75 36.83 61.96
CA ILE A 6 53.05 35.54 62.17
C ILE A 6 51.56 35.68 61.84
N LEU A 7 50.94 36.81 62.19
CA LEU A 7 49.56 37.10 61.84
C LEU A 7 49.37 37.21 60.32
N CYS A 8 50.26 37.91 59.60
CA CYS A 8 50.22 37.99 58.14
C CYS A 8 50.35 36.62 57.46
N THR A 9 51.25 35.74 57.95
CA THR A 9 51.37 34.37 57.43
C THR A 9 50.08 33.57 57.66
N LEU A 10 49.50 33.63 58.85
CA LEU A 10 48.24 32.94 59.16
C LEU A 10 47.07 33.47 58.32
N LEU A 11 46.97 34.79 58.13
CA LEU A 11 45.94 35.39 57.27
C LEU A 11 46.10 34.99 55.80
N ARG A 12 47.35 34.88 55.32
CA ARG A 12 47.66 34.40 53.96
C ARG A 12 47.30 32.93 53.78
N ASP A 13 47.64 32.08 54.74
CA ASP A 13 47.32 30.65 54.73
C ASP A 13 45.80 30.38 54.85
N CYS A 14 45.06 31.31 55.46
CA CYS A 14 43.59 31.28 55.54
C CYS A 14 42.89 32.02 54.39
N GLU A 15 43.61 32.50 53.38
CA GLU A 15 43.07 33.27 52.23
C GLU A 15 42.28 34.53 52.65
N LEU A 16 42.58 35.11 53.82
CA LEU A 16 41.94 36.32 54.35
C LEU A 16 42.62 37.58 53.81
N GLY A 17 42.61 37.74 52.49
CA GLY A 17 43.29 38.81 51.75
C GLY A 17 42.88 40.22 52.19
N ASP A 18 41.61 40.43 52.52
CA ASP A 18 41.09 41.73 52.98
C ASP A 18 41.57 42.12 54.39
N ALA A 19 41.80 41.14 55.26
CA ALA A 19 42.38 41.40 56.58
C ALA A 19 43.91 41.58 56.49
N LEU A 20 44.54 40.89 55.52
CA LEU A 20 45.96 40.99 55.24
C LEU A 20 46.35 42.34 54.65
N SER A 21 45.49 42.94 53.81
CA SER A 21 45.73 44.26 53.21
C SER A 21 45.74 45.42 54.24
N VAL A 22 45.10 45.24 55.41
CA VAL A 22 45.16 46.21 56.52
C VAL A 22 46.51 46.18 57.24
N LEU A 23 47.25 45.07 57.13
CA LEU A 23 48.48 44.80 57.89
C LEU A 23 49.74 44.72 57.01
N HIS A 24 49.58 44.71 55.68
CA HIS A 24 50.63 44.53 54.69
C HIS A 24 50.41 45.45 53.48
N TYR A 25 51.49 45.84 52.78
CA TYR A 25 51.36 46.64 51.56
C TYR A 25 50.53 45.88 50.50
N PRO A 26 49.67 46.56 49.74
CA PRO A 26 48.92 45.93 48.65
C PRO A 26 49.85 45.24 47.66
N GLU A 27 49.48 44.04 47.22
CA GLU A 27 50.14 43.32 46.11
C GLU A 27 49.29 43.51 44.86
N GLU A 28 49.87 44.02 43.77
CA GLU A 28 49.16 44.27 42.51
C GLU A 28 48.55 42.99 41.93
N SER A 29 47.36 43.12 41.33
CA SER A 29 46.72 42.00 40.64
C SER A 29 47.56 41.53 39.46
N VAL A 30 47.76 40.22 39.30
CA VAL A 30 48.39 39.60 38.13
C VAL A 30 47.53 38.43 37.66
N ILE A 31 47.20 38.40 36.37
CA ILE A 31 46.49 37.26 35.77
C ILE A 31 47.45 36.09 35.62
N VAL A 32 47.09 34.96 36.22
CA VAL A 32 47.85 33.69 36.15
C VAL A 32 47.15 32.61 35.33
N LYS A 33 45.88 32.83 34.96
CA LYS A 33 45.12 31.94 34.07
C LYS A 33 44.11 32.71 33.23
N HIS A 34 44.12 32.47 31.93
CA HIS A 34 43.14 32.95 30.96
C HIS A 34 42.12 31.86 30.58
N PRO A 35 40.92 32.24 30.08
CA PRO A 35 39.83 31.32 29.73
C PRO A 35 40.21 30.16 28.78
N ALA A 36 41.11 30.41 27.84
CA ALA A 36 41.52 29.44 26.80
C ALA A 36 42.72 28.56 27.20
N ASP A 37 43.38 28.84 28.32
CA ASP A 37 44.68 28.22 28.65
C ASP A 37 44.58 26.69 28.78
N ASP A 38 43.49 26.18 29.34
CA ASP A 38 43.26 24.73 29.49
C ASP A 38 42.92 24.04 28.14
N MET A 39 42.42 24.79 27.17
CA MET A 39 41.92 24.26 25.89
C MET A 39 42.98 24.27 24.78
N GLY A 40 44.03 25.08 24.93
CA GLY A 40 45.12 25.21 23.96
C GLY A 40 44.70 25.79 22.60
N ARG A 41 43.50 26.40 22.53
CA ARG A 41 42.93 27.02 21.32
C ARG A 41 42.09 28.22 21.72
N ASP A 42 42.07 29.24 20.88
CA ASP A 42 41.31 30.48 21.12
C ASP A 42 39.87 30.40 20.56
N THR A 43 39.43 29.22 20.12
CA THR A 43 38.07 28.98 19.60
C THR A 43 37.49 27.67 20.15
N LEU A 44 36.26 27.73 20.63
CA LEU A 44 35.50 26.62 21.18
C LEU A 44 34.19 26.42 20.39
N GLU A 45 33.93 25.19 19.96
CA GLU A 45 32.66 24.78 19.35
C GLU A 45 31.76 24.14 20.41
N ILE A 46 30.53 24.61 20.53
CA ILE A 46 29.55 24.10 21.50
C ILE A 46 28.17 23.95 20.86
N SER A 47 27.40 22.94 21.26
CA SER A 47 26.02 22.77 20.80
C SER A 47 25.03 23.44 21.75
N LEU A 48 23.87 23.87 21.25
CA LEU A 48 22.76 24.31 22.09
C LEU A 48 22.41 23.25 23.16
N GLY A 49 22.07 23.71 24.36
CA GLY A 49 21.77 22.88 25.53
C GLY A 49 23.00 22.35 26.28
N GLN A 50 24.22 22.60 25.78
CA GLN A 50 25.45 22.25 26.50
C GLN A 50 25.91 23.38 27.42
N HIS A 51 26.71 22.99 28.43
CA HIS A 51 27.34 23.92 29.38
C HIS A 51 28.64 24.49 28.81
N LEU A 52 28.72 25.81 28.71
CA LEU A 52 29.96 26.56 28.48
C LEU A 52 30.68 26.73 29.81
N ARG A 53 31.84 26.09 29.94
CA ARG A 53 32.70 26.15 31.13
C ARG A 53 34.02 26.84 30.82
N LEU A 54 34.24 28.02 31.41
CA LEU A 54 35.48 28.79 31.29
C LEU A 54 36.03 29.11 32.69
N SER A 55 37.34 29.35 32.80
CA SER A 55 37.94 29.78 34.08
C SER A 55 39.05 30.80 33.89
N CYS A 56 39.12 31.78 34.78
CA CYS A 56 40.19 32.78 34.87
C CYS A 56 40.74 32.79 36.30
N LYS A 57 42.01 33.18 36.49
CA LYS A 57 42.60 33.30 37.83
C LYS A 57 43.56 34.47 37.87
N ALA A 58 43.46 35.27 38.93
CA ALA A 58 44.44 36.29 39.26
C ALA A 58 44.89 36.17 40.72
N THR A 59 46.12 36.61 40.98
CA THR A 59 46.70 36.78 42.32
C THR A 59 46.74 38.26 42.66
N GLY A 60 46.59 38.64 43.93
CA GLY A 60 46.66 40.03 44.40
C GLY A 60 46.19 40.17 45.85
N ILE A 61 46.56 41.26 46.52
CA ILE A 61 46.14 41.60 47.90
C ILE A 61 45.66 43.07 47.93
N PRO A 62 44.39 43.38 48.25
CA PRO A 62 43.28 42.49 48.56
C PRO A 62 42.89 41.54 47.40
N SER A 63 42.10 40.50 47.70
CA SER A 63 41.73 39.50 46.68
C SER A 63 40.97 40.15 45.53
N PRO A 64 41.33 39.85 44.26
CA PRO A 64 40.66 40.44 43.12
C PRO A 64 39.24 39.88 42.93
N SER A 65 38.35 40.74 42.46
CA SER A 65 36.99 40.41 42.04
C SER A 65 36.92 40.08 40.56
N TYR A 66 35.92 39.31 40.14
CA TYR A 66 35.76 38.81 38.77
C TYR A 66 34.41 39.28 38.19
N GLN A 67 34.38 39.51 36.88
CA GLN A 67 33.15 39.78 36.12
C GLN A 67 33.33 39.26 34.69
N TRP A 68 32.54 38.28 34.29
CA TRP A 68 32.58 37.78 32.91
C TRP A 68 31.86 38.71 31.94
N CYS A 69 32.38 38.79 30.73
CA CYS A 69 31.81 39.56 29.63
C CYS A 69 31.70 38.69 28.37
N CYS A 70 30.62 38.88 27.61
CA CYS A 70 30.46 38.36 26.25
C CYS A 70 30.31 39.54 25.29
N ASN A 71 31.16 39.63 24.26
CA ASN A 71 31.19 40.75 23.31
C ASN A 71 31.22 42.14 24.00
N ASN A 72 32.04 42.25 25.06
CA ASN A 72 32.16 43.43 25.92
C ASN A 72 30.93 43.79 26.77
N ILE A 73 29.91 42.93 26.84
CA ILE A 73 28.74 43.10 27.71
C ILE A 73 28.91 42.24 28.95
N GLU A 74 28.83 42.85 30.13
CA GLU A 74 28.92 42.15 31.42
C GLU A 74 27.75 41.15 31.56
N LEU A 75 28.10 39.89 31.84
CA LEU A 75 27.12 38.82 32.07
C LEU A 75 26.57 38.93 33.49
N HIS A 76 25.25 39.03 33.61
CA HIS A 76 24.57 39.17 34.89
C HIS A 76 24.90 38.01 35.83
N GLU A 77 25.23 38.33 37.09
CA GLU A 77 25.56 37.36 38.16
C GLU A 77 26.76 36.44 37.89
N GLN A 78 27.57 36.71 36.86
CA GLN A 78 28.76 35.91 36.54
C GLN A 78 30.03 36.54 37.14
N GLN A 79 30.13 36.52 38.48
CA GLN A 79 31.18 37.19 39.26
C GLN A 79 32.22 36.24 39.89
N SER A 80 32.22 34.97 39.46
CA SER A 80 33.15 33.95 39.92
C SER A 80 34.37 33.84 39.00
N CYS A 81 35.45 33.24 39.51
CA CYS A 81 36.62 32.85 38.72
C CYS A 81 36.30 31.71 37.70
N GLU A 82 35.12 31.10 37.80
CA GLU A 82 34.56 30.14 36.86
C GLU A 82 33.26 30.67 36.23
N LEU A 83 33.10 30.45 34.93
CA LEU A 83 31.83 30.62 34.21
C LEU A 83 31.28 29.22 33.93
N ASP A 84 30.05 28.93 34.34
CA ASP A 84 29.31 27.72 33.94
C ASP A 84 27.88 28.11 33.56
N ILE A 85 27.64 28.30 32.26
CA ILE A 85 26.33 28.70 31.73
C ILE A 85 25.83 27.71 30.68
N VAL A 86 24.51 27.52 30.59
CA VAL A 86 23.92 26.75 29.49
C VAL A 86 23.77 27.64 28.27
N ILE A 87 24.24 27.17 27.12
CA ILE A 87 24.05 27.84 25.83
C ILE A 87 22.65 27.50 25.31
N ASN A 88 21.72 28.44 25.44
CA ASN A 88 20.32 28.31 25.06
C ASN A 88 19.95 29.12 23.81
N SER A 89 20.81 30.04 23.36
CA SER A 89 20.63 30.85 22.16
C SER A 89 21.94 31.01 21.40
N HIS A 90 21.83 31.15 20.08
CA HIS A 90 22.97 31.49 19.21
C HIS A 90 23.52 32.90 19.45
N ASP A 91 22.74 33.79 20.07
CA ASP A 91 23.21 35.13 20.49
C ASP A 91 24.27 35.06 21.60
N GLN A 92 24.46 33.89 22.22
CA GLN A 92 25.53 33.62 23.18
C GLN A 92 26.84 33.23 22.47
N ALA A 93 26.91 33.23 21.14
CA ALA A 93 28.17 33.12 20.42
C ALA A 93 28.95 34.45 20.49
N GLY A 94 30.28 34.36 20.50
CA GLY A 94 31.14 35.54 20.47
C GLY A 94 32.37 35.43 21.37
N GLU A 95 32.98 36.58 21.66
CA GLU A 95 34.19 36.67 22.46
C GLU A 95 33.87 36.74 23.96
N TYR A 96 34.39 35.77 24.71
CA TYR A 96 34.29 35.72 26.16
C TYR A 96 35.61 36.12 26.81
N ASN A 97 35.56 37.09 27.71
CA ASN A 97 36.69 37.45 28.56
C ASN A 97 36.21 37.75 30.00
N CYS A 98 37.18 37.83 30.90
CA CYS A 98 36.96 38.02 32.32
C CYS A 98 37.66 39.32 32.75
N LYS A 99 36.85 40.26 33.26
CA LYS A 99 37.31 41.53 33.85
C LYS A 99 37.62 41.30 35.32
N ILE A 100 38.81 41.69 35.72
CA ILE A 100 39.37 41.46 37.04
C ILE A 100 39.62 42.81 37.68
N SER A 101 39.03 43.05 38.85
CA SER A 101 39.11 44.35 39.52
C SER A 101 39.60 44.19 40.95
N GLN A 102 40.62 44.97 41.32
CA GLN A 102 41.17 45.03 42.66
C GLN A 102 41.11 46.48 43.16
N VAL A 103 40.48 46.68 44.31
CA VAL A 103 40.37 47.99 44.95
C VAL A 103 41.48 48.12 45.99
N THR A 104 42.33 49.15 45.84
CA THR A 104 43.34 49.52 46.84
C THR A 104 43.12 50.97 47.29
N ASP A 105 43.76 51.36 48.39
CA ASP A 105 43.57 52.68 49.01
C ASP A 105 44.02 53.85 48.10
N ASP A 106 44.96 53.61 47.18
CA ASP A 106 45.59 54.67 46.37
C ASP A 106 45.19 54.70 44.89
N GLU A 107 44.59 53.65 44.32
CA GLU A 107 43.92 53.62 43.00
C GLU A 107 43.32 52.21 42.72
N GLY A 108 42.31 52.12 41.86
CA GLY A 108 41.69 50.83 41.46
C GLY A 108 42.34 50.24 40.21
N ALA A 109 42.86 49.01 40.28
CA ALA A 109 43.43 48.30 39.14
C ALA A 109 42.36 47.44 38.44
N VAL A 110 42.28 47.53 37.10
CA VAL A 110 41.41 46.70 36.26
C VAL A 110 42.22 45.99 35.20
N LEU A 111 42.18 44.66 35.20
CA LEU A 111 42.80 43.81 34.20
C LEU A 111 41.74 43.08 33.36
N LEU A 112 42.06 42.77 32.11
CA LEU A 112 41.22 41.98 31.22
C LEU A 112 41.98 40.72 30.79
N THR A 113 41.35 39.56 30.89
CA THR A 113 41.93 38.33 30.33
C THR A 113 41.94 38.38 28.80
N ARG A 114 42.80 37.55 28.18
CA ARG A 114 42.64 37.19 26.77
C ARG A 114 41.25 36.61 26.52
N SER A 115 40.70 36.88 25.34
CA SER A 115 39.38 36.38 24.93
C SER A 115 39.46 34.93 24.41
N VAL A 116 38.37 34.19 24.56
CA VAL A 116 38.10 32.95 23.81
C VAL A 116 36.86 33.15 22.95
N PHE A 117 36.92 32.75 21.68
CA PHE A 117 35.77 32.82 20.79
C PHE A 117 34.92 31.55 20.92
N VAL A 118 33.66 31.68 21.29
CA VAL A 118 32.72 30.57 21.37
C VAL A 118 31.84 30.59 20.12
N ASN A 119 31.94 29.55 19.30
CA ASN A 119 31.07 29.30 18.16
C ASN A 119 30.05 28.23 18.51
N ILE A 120 28.82 28.38 18.02
CA ILE A 120 27.73 27.45 18.32
C ILE A 120 27.41 26.61 17.09
N SER A 121 27.50 25.30 17.23
CA SER A 121 27.44 24.35 16.11
C SER A 121 26.10 24.38 15.37
N HIS A 122 26.17 24.25 14.04
CA HIS A 122 24.99 24.17 13.17
C HIS A 122 24.41 22.74 13.16
N VAL A 123 23.10 22.64 12.98
CA VAL A 123 22.34 21.37 12.98
C VAL A 123 21.77 21.15 11.58
N PRO A 124 22.01 20.01 10.91
CA PRO A 124 21.48 19.75 9.57
C PRO A 124 19.95 19.71 9.57
N VAL A 125 19.35 20.07 8.43
CA VAL A 125 17.91 19.98 8.21
C VAL A 125 17.47 18.52 8.17
N VAL A 126 16.49 18.19 9.01
CA VAL A 126 15.80 16.89 9.05
C VAL A 126 14.29 17.12 8.97
N ILE A 127 13.64 16.49 7.99
CA ILE A 127 12.18 16.55 7.83
C ILE A 127 11.52 15.70 8.93
N GLN A 128 10.71 16.34 9.76
CA GLN A 128 9.91 15.70 10.82
C GLN A 128 8.51 15.34 10.34
N GLN A 129 7.91 16.14 9.46
CA GLN A 129 6.58 15.90 8.91
C GLN A 129 6.61 16.07 7.39
N GLN A 130 6.32 14.97 6.69
CA GLN A 130 6.10 14.97 5.24
C GLN A 130 4.68 15.50 4.92
N PRO A 131 4.49 16.16 3.76
CA PRO A 131 3.15 16.42 3.24
C PRO A 131 2.43 15.11 2.88
N PRO A 132 1.09 15.07 2.82
CA PRO A 132 0.35 13.91 2.31
C PRO A 132 0.84 13.50 0.91
N ALA A 133 0.89 12.20 0.59
CA ALA A 133 1.29 11.75 -0.74
C ALA A 133 0.24 12.07 -1.83
N PHE A 134 -1.01 12.26 -1.42
CA PHE A 134 -2.15 12.51 -2.28
C PHE A 134 -3.17 13.42 -1.58
N LEU A 135 -3.71 14.38 -2.32
CA LEU A 135 -4.79 15.25 -1.84
C LEU A 135 -5.80 15.51 -2.96
N GLU A 136 -7.07 15.53 -2.58
CA GLU A 136 -8.19 15.90 -3.44
C GLU A 136 -8.94 17.07 -2.79
N LEU A 137 -9.25 18.09 -3.59
CA LEU A 137 -9.88 19.33 -3.16
C LEU A 137 -11.01 19.69 -4.10
N LYS A 138 -12.15 20.12 -3.58
CA LYS A 138 -13.21 20.62 -4.47
C LYS A 138 -12.81 21.95 -5.07
N GLU A 139 -13.43 22.27 -6.21
CA GLU A 139 -13.31 23.60 -6.79
C GLU A 139 -13.73 24.67 -5.77
N ASP A 140 -12.99 25.78 -5.75
CA ASP A 140 -13.13 26.91 -4.83
C ASP A 140 -12.82 26.60 -3.33
N GLU A 141 -12.42 25.39 -2.95
CA GLU A 141 -11.90 25.13 -1.59
C GLU A 141 -10.47 25.69 -1.41
N ASP A 142 -10.11 26.09 -0.19
CA ASP A 142 -8.75 26.55 0.11
C ASP A 142 -7.80 25.34 0.24
N PHE A 143 -6.74 25.34 -0.57
CA PHE A 143 -5.70 24.31 -0.56
C PHE A 143 -4.64 24.64 0.48
N LEU A 144 -4.46 23.74 1.46
CA LEU A 144 -3.42 23.85 2.48
C LEU A 144 -2.56 22.59 2.48
N ILE A 145 -1.25 22.73 2.28
CA ILE A 145 -0.28 21.64 2.41
C ILE A 145 0.89 22.06 3.28
N LYS A 146 1.29 21.17 4.20
CA LYS A 146 2.27 21.46 5.24
C LYS A 146 3.40 20.44 5.23
N CYS A 147 4.62 20.92 5.47
CA CYS A 147 5.74 20.11 5.90
C CYS A 147 6.38 20.73 7.15
N VAL A 148 7.14 19.96 7.92
CA VAL A 148 7.89 20.46 9.08
C VAL A 148 9.28 19.87 9.04
N ALA A 149 10.29 20.71 9.21
CA ALA A 149 11.67 20.31 9.37
C ALA A 149 12.30 21.01 10.58
N HIS A 150 13.34 20.38 11.12
CA HIS A 150 14.16 20.90 12.20
C HIS A 150 15.60 21.06 11.70
N GLY A 151 16.29 22.11 12.12
CA GLY A 151 17.68 22.39 11.77
C GLY A 151 18.09 23.75 12.34
N HIS A 152 19.39 24.00 12.41
CA HIS A 152 19.94 25.29 12.81
C HIS A 152 21.09 25.68 11.86
N PRO A 153 21.12 26.91 11.29
CA PRO A 153 20.11 27.96 11.38
C PRO A 153 18.74 27.49 10.89
N GLU A 154 17.70 28.24 11.28
CA GLU A 154 16.30 27.88 11.01
C GLU A 154 16.10 27.49 9.52
N PRO A 155 15.41 26.37 9.24
CA PRO A 155 15.24 25.91 7.87
C PRO A 155 14.46 26.92 7.00
N ARG A 156 14.97 27.18 5.81
CA ARG A 156 14.30 27.94 4.76
C ARG A 156 13.52 27.00 3.87
N TYR A 157 12.29 27.38 3.51
CA TYR A 157 11.39 26.57 2.68
C TYR A 157 11.21 27.21 1.30
N GLN A 158 10.93 26.40 0.29
CA GLN A 158 10.53 26.85 -1.04
C GLN A 158 9.66 25.77 -1.72
N TRP A 159 8.42 26.12 -2.07
CA TRP A 159 7.52 25.20 -2.75
C TRP A 159 7.69 25.18 -4.27
N PHE A 160 7.41 24.01 -4.84
CA PHE A 160 7.40 23.76 -6.28
C PHE A 160 6.11 23.04 -6.70
N ARG A 161 5.64 23.32 -7.91
CA ARG A 161 4.53 22.62 -8.59
C ARG A 161 4.97 22.19 -9.98
N ASP A 162 4.91 20.88 -10.25
CA ASP A 162 5.31 20.28 -11.54
C ASP A 162 6.70 20.77 -12.01
N ASN A 163 7.67 20.74 -11.08
CA ASN A 163 9.04 21.22 -11.25
C ASN A 163 9.17 22.74 -11.51
N THR A 164 8.10 23.50 -11.39
CA THR A 164 8.10 24.97 -11.47
C THR A 164 8.12 25.56 -10.06
N ARG A 165 9.03 26.49 -9.81
CA ARG A 165 9.11 27.21 -8.53
C ARG A 165 7.85 28.07 -8.34
N LEU A 166 7.23 27.98 -7.16
CA LEU A 166 6.15 28.90 -6.76
C LEU A 166 6.77 30.12 -6.07
N GLU A 167 6.91 31.21 -6.81
CA GLU A 167 7.56 32.43 -6.31
C GLU A 167 6.87 32.98 -5.05
N GLY A 168 7.66 33.30 -4.02
CA GLY A 168 7.17 33.83 -2.74
C GLY A 168 6.65 32.78 -1.75
N GLU A 169 6.48 31.52 -2.16
CA GLU A 169 5.99 30.45 -1.29
C GLU A 169 7.12 29.82 -0.47
N THR A 170 7.59 30.56 0.55
CA THR A 170 8.74 30.22 1.40
C THR A 170 8.38 29.82 2.83
N SER A 171 7.10 29.58 3.09
CA SER A 171 6.58 29.11 4.37
C SER A 171 6.57 27.58 4.45
N ASN A 172 6.57 27.03 5.66
CA ASN A 172 6.38 25.59 5.90
C ASN A 172 4.95 25.10 5.55
N VAL A 173 4.03 26.03 5.33
CA VAL A 173 2.67 25.80 4.82
C VAL A 173 2.48 26.55 3.51
N LEU A 174 2.11 25.84 2.45
CA LEU A 174 1.62 26.42 1.20
C LEU A 174 0.10 26.56 1.27
N HIS A 175 -0.40 27.75 0.93
CA HIS A 175 -1.82 28.06 0.93
C HIS A 175 -2.24 28.67 -0.40
N ILE A 176 -3.00 27.93 -1.21
CA ILE A 176 -3.60 28.43 -2.45
C ILE A 176 -5.10 28.62 -2.21
N LYS A 177 -5.56 29.87 -2.31
CA LYS A 177 -6.99 30.19 -2.17
C LYS A 177 -7.75 29.81 -3.43
N ARG A 178 -8.98 29.33 -3.25
CA ARG A 178 -9.89 28.97 -4.35
C ARG A 178 -9.23 28.04 -5.36
N PHE A 179 -8.95 26.83 -4.91
CA PHE A 179 -8.32 25.81 -5.73
C PHE A 179 -9.15 25.52 -7.00
N GLY A 180 -8.47 25.39 -8.14
CA GLY A 180 -9.09 25.05 -9.41
C GLY A 180 -8.21 24.14 -10.27
N SER A 181 -8.68 23.79 -11.46
CA SER A 181 -7.98 22.85 -12.36
C SER A 181 -6.55 23.27 -12.73
N LYS A 182 -6.29 24.58 -12.82
CA LYS A 182 -4.95 25.15 -13.06
C LYS A 182 -3.96 24.95 -11.90
N ASP A 183 -4.47 24.55 -10.73
CA ASP A 183 -3.71 24.33 -9.52
C ASP A 183 -3.49 22.85 -9.21
N GLU A 184 -4.02 21.95 -10.03
CA GLU A 184 -3.66 20.54 -10.00
C GLU A 184 -2.18 20.35 -10.36
N GLY A 185 -1.55 19.32 -9.80
CA GLY A 185 -0.15 19.02 -10.08
C GLY A 185 0.54 18.25 -8.96
N LYS A 186 1.86 18.09 -9.13
CA LYS A 186 2.74 17.50 -8.12
C LYS A 186 3.43 18.61 -7.33
N TYR A 187 3.20 18.63 -6.03
CA TYR A 187 3.77 19.59 -5.10
C TYR A 187 4.87 18.95 -4.26
N TYR A 188 5.97 19.67 -4.09
CA TYR A 188 7.02 19.30 -3.14
C TYR A 188 7.68 20.56 -2.59
N CYS A 189 8.27 20.44 -1.40
CA CYS A 189 9.00 21.52 -0.76
C CYS A 189 10.49 21.21 -0.75
N PHE A 190 11.28 22.20 -1.14
CA PHE A 190 12.73 22.24 -0.97
C PHE A 190 13.02 22.95 0.35
N ILE A 191 13.80 22.31 1.21
CA ILE A 191 14.09 22.82 2.55
C ILE A 191 15.60 22.83 2.74
N SER A 192 16.16 23.96 3.16
CA SER A 192 17.61 24.11 3.33
C SER A 192 18.01 24.97 4.52
N ASN A 193 19.20 24.69 5.04
CA ASN A 193 19.97 25.66 5.81
C ASN A 193 21.36 25.78 5.18
N ASP A 194 22.36 26.24 5.94
CA ASP A 194 23.74 26.35 5.44
C ASP A 194 24.55 25.04 5.54
N VAL A 195 23.98 23.98 6.14
CA VAL A 195 24.62 22.67 6.27
C VAL A 195 24.20 21.76 5.11
N ASN A 196 22.90 21.64 4.85
CA ASN A 196 22.38 20.77 3.81
C ASN A 196 21.06 21.25 3.21
N GLU A 197 20.66 20.53 2.16
CA GLU A 197 19.40 20.71 1.44
C GLU A 197 18.67 19.37 1.37
N VAL A 198 17.35 19.38 1.60
CA VAL A 198 16.49 18.19 1.55
C VAL A 198 15.20 18.50 0.80
N ILE A 199 14.59 17.48 0.20
CA ILE A 199 13.35 17.60 -0.58
C ILE A 199 12.30 16.69 0.06
N THR A 200 11.07 17.19 0.18
CA THR A 200 9.94 16.38 0.66
C THR A 200 9.54 15.32 -0.37
N GLN A 201 8.73 14.34 0.05
CA GLN A 201 7.99 13.53 -0.91
C GLN A 201 7.08 14.39 -1.80
N GLU A 202 6.79 13.91 -3.01
CA GLU A 202 5.80 14.53 -3.89
C GLU A 202 4.38 14.29 -3.36
N SER A 203 3.59 15.36 -3.27
CA SER A 203 2.15 15.31 -3.06
C SER A 203 1.43 15.53 -4.39
N ARG A 204 0.66 14.55 -4.85
CA ARG A 204 -0.21 14.75 -6.03
C ARG A 204 -1.53 15.36 -5.59
N VAL A 205 -1.80 16.56 -6.07
CA VAL A 205 -3.00 17.33 -5.76
C VAL A 205 -3.87 17.40 -7.00
N MET A 206 -5.16 17.08 -6.86
CA MET A 206 -6.12 17.09 -7.97
C MET A 206 -7.51 17.56 -7.54
N LEU A 207 -8.31 17.96 -8.51
CA LEU A 207 -9.69 18.39 -8.26
C LEU A 207 -10.56 17.19 -7.84
N ASP A 208 -11.27 17.31 -6.71
CA ASP A 208 -12.36 16.41 -6.31
C ASP A 208 -13.56 16.71 -7.21
N LEU A 209 -13.57 16.08 -8.38
CA LEU A 209 -14.71 16.09 -9.28
C LEU A 209 -15.90 15.41 -8.57
N PRO A 210 -17.14 15.90 -8.76
CA PRO A 210 -18.32 15.36 -8.07
C PRO A 210 -18.38 13.84 -8.25
N ARG A 211 -18.29 13.13 -7.12
CA ARG A 211 -18.17 11.67 -7.06
C ARG A 211 -19.30 11.02 -7.85
N GLU A 212 -18.94 10.33 -8.93
CA GLU A 212 -19.85 9.46 -9.65
C GLU A 212 -20.22 8.31 -8.74
N LYS A 213 -21.48 8.26 -8.30
CA LYS A 213 -21.98 7.09 -7.58
C LYS A 213 -22.33 6.02 -8.59
N ALA A 214 -21.70 4.86 -8.49
CA ALA A 214 -22.08 3.71 -9.29
C ALA A 214 -23.56 3.37 -9.08
N ILE A 215 -24.30 3.06 -10.14
CA ILE A 215 -25.67 2.53 -10.01
C ILE A 215 -25.63 1.11 -9.45
N ALA A 216 -24.62 0.34 -9.88
CA ALA A 216 -24.29 -0.98 -9.37
C ALA A 216 -22.81 -1.25 -9.64
N LYS A 217 -22.24 -2.20 -8.91
CA LYS A 217 -20.88 -2.72 -9.12
C LYS A 217 -20.99 -4.22 -9.38
N ILE A 218 -20.50 -4.70 -10.51
CA ILE A 218 -20.67 -6.09 -10.95
C ILE A 218 -19.31 -6.63 -11.36
N ALA A 219 -18.97 -7.83 -10.91
CA ALA A 219 -17.73 -8.49 -11.28
C ALA A 219 -17.96 -9.88 -11.86
N LEU A 220 -17.15 -10.23 -12.87
CA LEU A 220 -16.98 -11.59 -13.37
C LEU A 220 -15.55 -12.02 -13.10
N VAL A 221 -15.37 -13.09 -12.32
CA VAL A 221 -14.07 -13.61 -11.89
C VAL A 221 -13.95 -15.06 -12.36
N ILE A 222 -13.00 -15.35 -13.24
CA ILE A 222 -12.79 -16.68 -13.81
C ILE A 222 -11.38 -17.16 -13.46
N ALA A 223 -11.27 -18.37 -12.93
CA ALA A 223 -10.00 -19.07 -12.72
C ALA A 223 -9.97 -20.37 -13.50
N ASN A 224 -8.99 -20.58 -14.37
CA ASN A 224 -8.78 -21.87 -15.04
C ASN A 224 -7.48 -22.50 -14.53
N CYS A 225 -7.59 -23.70 -13.96
CA CYS A 225 -6.51 -24.42 -13.27
C CYS A 225 -6.30 -25.81 -13.87
N ASP A 226 -7.39 -26.57 -14.04
CA ASP A 226 -7.36 -28.00 -14.39
C ASP A 226 -7.58 -28.18 -15.90
N TYR A 227 -6.53 -27.91 -16.69
CA TYR A 227 -6.56 -28.03 -18.15
C TYR A 227 -6.51 -29.50 -18.59
N GLU A 228 -7.28 -29.86 -19.62
CA GLU A 228 -7.38 -31.24 -20.11
C GLU A 228 -6.13 -31.67 -20.88
N ASN A 229 -5.57 -30.77 -21.70
CA ASN A 229 -4.45 -31.07 -22.60
C ASN A 229 -3.21 -30.17 -22.34
N HIS A 230 -3.20 -29.42 -21.24
CA HIS A 230 -2.11 -28.51 -20.89
C HIS A 230 -1.73 -28.65 -19.41
N MET A 231 -0.58 -28.10 -19.02
CA MET A 231 -0.14 -28.15 -17.63
C MET A 231 -1.16 -27.47 -16.71
N CYS A 232 -1.51 -28.13 -15.60
CA CYS A 232 -2.35 -27.54 -14.58
C CYS A 232 -1.63 -26.40 -13.84
N LEU A 233 -2.41 -25.45 -13.33
CA LEU A 233 -1.95 -24.32 -12.54
C LEU A 233 -2.46 -24.44 -11.10
N GLU A 234 -1.67 -23.99 -10.12
CA GLU A 234 -1.97 -24.22 -8.71
C GLU A 234 -2.63 -23.00 -8.03
N THR A 235 -2.21 -21.78 -8.37
CA THR A 235 -2.68 -20.56 -7.68
C THR A 235 -3.95 -19.90 -8.22
N PRO A 236 -4.37 -20.03 -9.51
CA PRO A 236 -5.47 -19.21 -10.04
C PRO A 236 -6.77 -19.32 -9.25
N LYS A 237 -7.05 -20.49 -8.66
CA LYS A 237 -8.20 -20.68 -7.77
C LYS A 237 -8.08 -19.85 -6.48
N ASN A 238 -6.93 -19.85 -5.83
CA ASN A 238 -6.76 -19.03 -4.64
C ASN A 238 -6.78 -17.53 -4.98
N ASP A 239 -6.24 -17.17 -6.14
CA ASP A 239 -6.18 -15.79 -6.63
C ASP A 239 -7.57 -15.22 -6.91
N ALA A 240 -8.37 -15.93 -7.72
CA ALA A 240 -9.75 -15.55 -7.99
C ALA A 240 -10.62 -15.50 -6.74
N ALA A 241 -10.44 -16.43 -5.79
CA ALA A 241 -11.16 -16.40 -4.52
C ALA A 241 -10.81 -15.14 -3.72
N GLN A 242 -9.52 -14.79 -3.62
CA GLN A 242 -9.05 -13.60 -2.91
C GLN A 242 -9.60 -12.31 -3.53
N ILE A 243 -9.49 -12.17 -4.85
CA ILE A 243 -10.01 -11.00 -5.57
C ILE A 243 -11.53 -10.93 -5.45
N GLY A 244 -12.23 -12.05 -5.59
CA GLY A 244 -13.69 -12.12 -5.41
C GLY A 244 -14.14 -11.61 -4.05
N GLU A 245 -13.48 -12.03 -2.97
CA GLU A 245 -13.81 -11.57 -1.61
C GLU A 245 -13.52 -10.07 -1.39
N LEU A 246 -12.40 -9.56 -1.90
CA LEU A 246 -12.08 -8.13 -1.83
C LEU A 246 -13.12 -7.28 -2.60
N LEU A 247 -13.57 -7.77 -3.76
CA LEU A 247 -14.59 -7.10 -4.55
C LEU A 247 -15.95 -7.10 -3.85
N LYS A 248 -16.36 -8.22 -3.24
CA LYS A 248 -17.57 -8.27 -2.40
C LYS A 248 -17.50 -7.26 -1.25
N GLY A 249 -16.34 -7.13 -0.61
CA GLY A 249 -16.09 -6.13 0.44
C GLY A 249 -16.21 -4.67 -0.03
N MET A 250 -16.16 -4.44 -1.35
CA MET A 250 -16.41 -3.16 -2.00
C MET A 250 -17.79 -3.12 -2.69
N ASP A 251 -18.78 -3.85 -2.17
CA ASP A 251 -20.17 -3.90 -2.68
C ASP A 251 -20.32 -4.34 -4.15
N PHE A 252 -19.38 -5.14 -4.68
CA PHE A 252 -19.59 -5.77 -5.99
C PHE A 252 -20.49 -7.00 -5.85
N GLU A 253 -21.43 -7.15 -6.79
CA GLU A 253 -22.09 -8.42 -7.06
C GLU A 253 -21.14 -9.29 -7.90
N VAL A 254 -20.59 -10.35 -7.31
CA VAL A 254 -19.50 -11.13 -7.90
C VAL A 254 -20.00 -12.48 -8.44
N MET A 255 -19.77 -12.73 -9.73
CA MET A 255 -19.90 -14.04 -10.37
C MET A 255 -18.53 -14.70 -10.48
N SER A 256 -18.23 -15.63 -9.58
CA SER A 256 -16.95 -16.36 -9.57
C SER A 256 -17.11 -17.80 -10.08
N PHE A 257 -16.25 -18.20 -11.02
CA PHE A 257 -16.24 -19.54 -11.59
C PHE A 257 -14.83 -20.12 -11.69
N VAL A 258 -14.71 -21.45 -11.58
CA VAL A 258 -13.44 -22.18 -11.78
C VAL A 258 -13.53 -23.22 -12.89
N ASN A 259 -12.48 -23.38 -13.68
CA ASN A 259 -12.33 -24.41 -14.72
C ASN A 259 -13.47 -24.43 -15.73
N LEU A 260 -13.70 -23.30 -16.41
CA LEU A 260 -14.74 -23.18 -17.43
C LEU A 260 -14.23 -23.62 -18.81
N SER A 261 -15.09 -24.32 -19.55
CA SER A 261 -14.88 -24.59 -20.98
C SER A 261 -15.02 -23.32 -21.82
N LEU A 262 -14.60 -23.38 -23.08
CA LEU A 262 -14.68 -22.23 -23.99
C LEU A 262 -16.12 -21.71 -24.14
N GLU A 263 -17.07 -22.62 -24.31
CA GLU A 263 -18.49 -22.28 -24.42
C GLU A 263 -19.02 -21.63 -23.14
N GLN A 264 -18.64 -22.17 -21.97
CA GLN A 264 -19.03 -21.63 -20.68
C GLN A 264 -18.42 -20.24 -20.44
N MET A 265 -17.15 -20.02 -20.81
CA MET A 265 -16.52 -18.69 -20.73
C MET A 265 -17.26 -17.68 -21.62
N LYS A 266 -17.60 -18.03 -22.86
CA LYS A 266 -18.38 -17.17 -23.77
C LYS A 266 -19.74 -16.81 -23.15
N ASN A 267 -20.46 -17.79 -22.63
CA ASN A 267 -21.78 -17.55 -22.04
C ASN A 267 -21.71 -16.77 -20.72
N ALA A 268 -20.66 -16.95 -19.91
CA ALA A 268 -20.41 -16.17 -18.71
C ALA A 268 -20.11 -14.70 -19.05
N ILE A 269 -19.25 -14.43 -20.03
CA ILE A 269 -18.93 -13.08 -20.51
C ILE A 269 -20.17 -12.40 -21.09
N LYS A 270 -20.97 -13.12 -21.88
CA LYS A 270 -22.25 -12.63 -22.39
C LYS A 270 -23.21 -12.26 -21.27
N THR A 271 -23.35 -13.14 -20.28
CA THR A 271 -24.20 -12.91 -19.11
C THR A 271 -23.73 -11.68 -18.32
N PHE A 272 -22.42 -11.52 -18.15
CA PHE A 272 -21.83 -10.34 -17.51
C PHE A 272 -22.16 -9.05 -18.26
N GLY A 273 -21.92 -9.00 -19.58
CA GLY A 273 -22.22 -7.82 -20.41
C GLY A 273 -23.70 -7.42 -20.44
N GLU A 274 -24.63 -8.37 -20.24
CA GLU A 274 -26.07 -8.07 -20.13
C GLU A 274 -26.42 -7.19 -18.92
N PHE A 275 -25.63 -7.24 -17.85
CA PHE A 275 -25.87 -6.42 -16.65
C PHE A 275 -25.03 -5.13 -16.59
N LEU A 276 -24.07 -4.95 -17.51
CA LEU A 276 -23.23 -3.76 -17.60
C LEU A 276 -23.91 -2.60 -18.35
N MET A 277 -24.89 -1.98 -17.71
CA MET A 277 -25.64 -0.85 -18.28
C MET A 277 -25.04 0.51 -17.89
N GLU A 278 -25.56 1.59 -18.48
CA GLU A 278 -25.19 2.97 -18.12
C GLU A 278 -25.21 3.20 -16.60
N GLY A 279 -24.14 3.79 -16.07
CA GLY A 279 -23.94 4.02 -14.64
C GLY A 279 -23.37 2.83 -13.83
N VAL A 280 -23.30 1.63 -14.40
CA VAL A 280 -22.73 0.44 -13.73
C VAL A 280 -21.21 0.41 -13.86
N TYR A 281 -20.52 -0.04 -12.81
CA TYR A 281 -19.10 -0.37 -12.86
C TYR A 281 -18.95 -1.88 -13.05
N GLY A 282 -18.28 -2.26 -14.13
CA GLY A 282 -17.93 -3.64 -14.44
C GLY A 282 -16.47 -3.92 -14.10
N LEU A 283 -16.19 -5.07 -13.49
CA LEU A 283 -14.83 -5.59 -13.36
C LEU A 283 -14.75 -7.04 -13.85
N PHE A 284 -13.88 -7.30 -14.82
CA PHE A 284 -13.58 -8.64 -15.29
C PHE A 284 -12.18 -9.04 -14.80
N TYR A 285 -12.08 -10.17 -14.11
CA TYR A 285 -10.81 -10.75 -13.68
C TYR A 285 -10.68 -12.17 -14.24
N TYR A 286 -9.55 -12.46 -14.87
CA TYR A 286 -9.20 -13.79 -15.34
C TYR A 286 -7.82 -14.21 -14.82
N ALA A 287 -7.72 -15.41 -14.27
CA ALA A 287 -6.46 -16.04 -13.94
C ALA A 287 -6.36 -17.44 -14.61
N GLY A 288 -5.27 -17.69 -15.31
CA GLY A 288 -5.04 -18.96 -16.00
C GLY A 288 -4.03 -18.86 -17.14
N HIS A 289 -3.97 -19.89 -17.99
CA HIS A 289 -3.19 -19.83 -19.22
C HIS A 289 -3.76 -18.79 -20.18
N GLY A 290 -2.85 -18.13 -20.88
CA GLY A 290 -3.16 -17.15 -21.91
C GLY A 290 -1.97 -16.96 -22.82
N PHE A 291 -2.22 -16.36 -23.98
CA PHE A 291 -1.20 -16.11 -24.97
C PHE A 291 -1.44 -14.79 -25.72
N LYS A 292 -0.39 -14.30 -26.37
CA LYS A 292 -0.43 -13.09 -27.20
C LYS A 292 -0.27 -13.48 -28.66
N MET A 293 -1.20 -13.03 -29.50
CA MET A 293 -1.10 -13.12 -30.95
C MET A 293 -1.72 -11.84 -31.54
N GLN A 294 -0.97 -10.73 -31.56
CA GLN A 294 -1.47 -9.34 -31.74
C GLN A 294 -2.40 -8.87 -30.61
N GLU A 295 -3.46 -9.62 -30.34
CA GLU A 295 -4.35 -9.44 -29.21
C GLU A 295 -4.00 -10.43 -28.08
N SER A 296 -4.59 -10.24 -26.91
CA SER A 296 -4.46 -11.14 -25.77
C SER A 296 -5.60 -12.16 -25.78
N TYR A 297 -5.27 -13.43 -25.56
CA TYR A 297 -6.20 -14.55 -25.61
C TYR A 297 -6.19 -15.33 -24.30
N MET A 298 -7.38 -15.57 -23.73
CA MET A 298 -7.58 -16.37 -22.52
C MET A 298 -7.94 -17.81 -22.89
N LEU A 299 -7.17 -18.78 -22.39
CA LEU A 299 -7.31 -20.18 -22.77
C LEU A 299 -8.30 -20.93 -21.86
N ALA A 300 -9.26 -21.63 -22.46
CA ALA A 300 -10.22 -22.45 -21.73
C ALA A 300 -9.63 -23.81 -21.30
N VAL A 301 -10.25 -24.48 -20.32
CA VAL A 301 -9.71 -25.76 -19.81
C VAL A 301 -9.82 -26.91 -20.80
N ASP A 302 -10.76 -26.85 -21.74
CA ASP A 302 -11.01 -27.82 -22.81
C ASP A 302 -10.23 -27.50 -24.09
N ALA A 303 -9.25 -26.59 -24.04
CA ALA A 303 -8.41 -26.29 -25.18
C ALA A 303 -7.65 -27.55 -25.66
N PRO A 304 -7.58 -27.80 -26.97
CA PRO A 304 -6.83 -28.91 -27.53
C PRO A 304 -5.33 -28.69 -27.37
N GLU A 305 -4.54 -29.77 -27.40
CA GLU A 305 -3.07 -29.73 -27.26
C GLU A 305 -2.42 -28.74 -28.25
N SER A 306 -2.85 -28.77 -29.51
CA SER A 306 -2.57 -27.73 -30.51
C SER A 306 -3.82 -26.88 -30.72
N TYR A 307 -3.79 -25.64 -30.22
CA TYR A 307 -4.93 -24.73 -30.20
C TYR A 307 -4.80 -23.59 -31.20
N LEU A 308 -5.94 -23.11 -31.69
CA LEU A 308 -6.06 -21.97 -32.58
C LEU A 308 -6.68 -20.77 -31.85
N ARG A 309 -6.72 -19.60 -32.50
CA ARG A 309 -7.35 -18.39 -31.90
C ARG A 309 -8.83 -18.60 -31.56
N LYS A 310 -9.52 -19.46 -32.32
CA LYS A 310 -10.94 -19.78 -32.11
C LYS A 310 -11.19 -20.60 -30.83
N ASP A 311 -10.16 -21.26 -30.31
CA ASP A 311 -10.22 -22.14 -29.14
C ASP A 311 -9.95 -21.37 -27.82
N ALA A 312 -9.83 -20.04 -27.93
CA ALA A 312 -9.59 -19.13 -26.81
C ALA A 312 -10.54 -17.92 -26.90
N ILE A 313 -10.66 -17.17 -25.80
CA ILE A 313 -11.40 -15.92 -25.77
C ILE A 313 -10.45 -14.77 -26.10
N CYS A 314 -10.73 -14.05 -27.19
CA CYS A 314 -10.01 -12.83 -27.51
C CYS A 314 -10.43 -11.68 -26.60
N GLU A 315 -9.49 -10.86 -26.16
CA GLU A 315 -9.76 -9.65 -25.38
C GLU A 315 -10.71 -8.69 -26.10
N SER A 316 -10.58 -8.48 -27.41
CA SER A 316 -11.51 -7.61 -28.16
C SER A 316 -12.94 -8.13 -28.16
N GLU A 317 -13.14 -9.46 -28.11
CA GLU A 317 -14.47 -10.06 -27.97
C GLU A 317 -15.07 -9.78 -26.59
N LEU A 318 -14.27 -9.93 -25.52
CA LEU A 318 -14.66 -9.56 -24.16
C LEU A 318 -15.07 -8.09 -24.09
N LEU A 319 -14.25 -7.18 -24.64
CA LEU A 319 -14.50 -5.74 -24.62
C LEU A 319 -15.75 -5.39 -25.45
N ALA A 320 -15.91 -5.97 -26.63
CA ALA A 320 -17.07 -5.71 -27.49
C ALA A 320 -18.39 -6.13 -26.84
N ILE A 321 -18.40 -7.23 -26.09
CA ILE A 321 -19.57 -7.68 -25.33
C ILE A 321 -19.82 -6.78 -24.12
N SER A 322 -18.78 -6.50 -23.34
CA SER A 322 -18.89 -5.81 -22.04
C SER A 322 -19.19 -4.31 -22.18
N LEU A 323 -18.68 -3.67 -23.24
CA LEU A 323 -18.91 -2.24 -23.50
C LEU A 323 -20.18 -1.99 -24.34
N LYS A 324 -20.87 -3.03 -24.81
CA LYS A 324 -22.03 -2.90 -25.70
C LYS A 324 -23.13 -1.99 -25.14
N ASN A 325 -23.37 -2.06 -23.83
CA ASN A 325 -24.42 -1.34 -23.12
C ASN A 325 -23.89 -0.12 -22.35
N GLU A 326 -22.69 0.36 -22.69
CA GLU A 326 -22.12 1.64 -22.24
C GLU A 326 -22.05 1.81 -20.70
N PRO A 327 -21.38 0.89 -19.97
CA PRO A 327 -21.18 1.05 -18.53
C PRO A 327 -20.42 2.34 -18.18
N ALA A 328 -20.55 2.81 -16.94
CA ALA A 328 -19.79 3.99 -16.50
C ALA A 328 -18.28 3.71 -16.38
N LEU A 329 -17.93 2.48 -16.01
CA LEU A 329 -16.56 2.00 -15.92
C LEU A 329 -16.51 0.52 -16.28
N LEU A 330 -15.50 0.10 -17.05
CA LEU A 330 -15.09 -1.28 -17.21
C LEU A 330 -13.61 -1.40 -16.86
N VAL A 331 -13.29 -2.28 -15.92
CA VAL A 331 -11.92 -2.67 -15.57
C VAL A 331 -11.72 -4.11 -15.99
N THR A 332 -10.71 -4.40 -16.82
CA THR A 332 -10.29 -5.77 -17.13
C THR A 332 -8.93 -6.04 -16.51
N ILE A 333 -8.79 -7.19 -15.85
CA ILE A 333 -7.55 -7.64 -15.21
C ILE A 333 -7.25 -9.04 -15.72
N LEU A 334 -6.19 -9.17 -16.51
CA LEU A 334 -5.77 -10.45 -17.09
C LEU A 334 -4.49 -10.93 -16.39
N ASP A 335 -4.64 -11.86 -15.45
CA ASP A 335 -3.55 -12.54 -14.76
C ASP A 335 -3.14 -13.81 -15.51
N MET A 336 -2.43 -13.61 -16.62
CA MET A 336 -2.03 -14.68 -17.53
C MET A 336 -0.75 -14.30 -18.27
N CYS A 337 -0.07 -15.31 -18.84
CA CYS A 337 1.06 -15.06 -19.72
C CYS A 337 0.65 -14.23 -20.96
N GLN A 338 1.56 -13.38 -21.41
CA GLN A 338 1.43 -12.60 -22.65
C GLN A 338 2.48 -13.05 -23.68
N THR A 339 2.91 -14.30 -23.61
CA THR A 339 3.88 -14.91 -24.52
C THR A 339 3.23 -15.32 -25.83
N VAL A 340 4.00 -15.29 -26.91
CA VAL A 340 3.59 -15.88 -28.20
C VAL A 340 3.80 -17.40 -28.11
N PRO A 341 2.82 -18.25 -28.48
CA PRO A 341 3.01 -19.69 -28.50
C PRO A 341 4.21 -20.09 -29.39
N PRO A 342 5.16 -20.91 -28.90
CA PRO A 342 6.30 -21.35 -29.69
C PRO A 342 5.86 -22.08 -30.96
N LYS A 343 6.48 -21.78 -32.10
CA LYS A 343 6.11 -22.35 -33.40
C LYS A 343 6.35 -23.86 -33.44
N GLU A 344 7.30 -24.36 -32.66
CA GLU A 344 7.64 -25.76 -32.53
C GLU A 344 6.54 -26.55 -31.80
N CYS A 345 5.84 -25.90 -30.85
CA CYS A 345 4.80 -26.52 -30.04
C CYS A 345 3.39 -26.32 -30.62
N ASN A 346 3.16 -25.20 -31.32
CA ASN A 346 1.87 -24.87 -31.91
C ASN A 346 2.06 -24.15 -33.25
N PRO A 347 2.36 -24.88 -34.34
CA PRO A 347 2.68 -24.28 -35.63
C PRO A 347 1.46 -23.68 -36.34
N ASP A 348 0.28 -24.27 -36.18
CA ASP A 348 -0.90 -23.96 -36.98
C ASP A 348 -1.47 -22.57 -36.68
N ILE A 349 -1.36 -22.11 -35.42
CA ILE A 349 -1.83 -20.77 -35.03
C ILE A 349 -1.08 -19.63 -35.76
N HIS A 350 0.15 -19.88 -36.22
CA HIS A 350 0.95 -18.91 -36.99
C HIS A 350 0.49 -18.79 -38.44
N ASN A 351 -0.30 -19.74 -38.94
CA ASN A 351 -0.88 -19.70 -40.28
C ASN A 351 -2.25 -19.00 -40.31
N GLU A 352 -2.83 -18.68 -39.15
CA GLU A 352 -4.13 -18.02 -39.09
C GLU A 352 -4.06 -16.54 -39.44
N ILE A 353 -5.00 -16.09 -40.27
CA ILE A 353 -5.21 -14.67 -40.51
C ILE A 353 -5.94 -14.07 -39.29
N PRO A 354 -5.36 -13.07 -38.62
CA PRO A 354 -5.99 -12.42 -37.49
C PRO A 354 -7.30 -11.75 -37.90
N LYS A 355 -8.37 -11.99 -37.13
CA LYS A 355 -9.63 -11.25 -37.26
C LYS A 355 -9.69 -10.21 -36.15
N VAL A 356 -9.56 -8.93 -36.52
CA VAL A 356 -9.71 -7.82 -35.57
C VAL A 356 -11.19 -7.52 -35.41
N LYS A 357 -11.72 -7.67 -34.19
CA LYS A 357 -13.06 -7.19 -33.86
C LYS A 357 -12.96 -5.73 -33.43
N GLU A 358 -13.32 -4.81 -34.31
CA GLU A 358 -13.45 -3.40 -33.93
C GLU A 358 -14.72 -3.20 -33.08
N TYR A 359 -14.54 -2.72 -31.86
CA TYR A 359 -15.63 -2.14 -31.08
C TYR A 359 -15.65 -0.62 -31.32
N LYS A 360 -16.76 -0.10 -31.82
CA LYS A 360 -17.02 1.34 -31.92
C LYS A 360 -18.07 1.72 -30.89
N SER A 361 -17.65 2.42 -29.83
CA SER A 361 -18.60 3.05 -28.89
C SER A 361 -19.45 4.06 -29.65
N LYS A 362 -20.77 4.01 -29.46
CA LYS A 362 -21.69 4.98 -30.07
C LYS A 362 -21.53 6.36 -29.47
N LYS A 363 -21.31 6.45 -28.15
CA LYS A 363 -21.09 7.70 -27.40
C LYS A 363 -19.61 8.12 -27.25
N HIS A 364 -18.66 7.37 -27.83
CA HIS A 364 -17.21 7.58 -27.64
C HIS A 364 -16.80 7.67 -26.16
N LEU A 365 -17.38 6.81 -25.32
CA LEU A 365 -17.12 6.85 -23.87
C LEU A 365 -15.67 6.51 -23.54
N ARG A 366 -15.14 7.24 -22.57
CA ARG A 366 -13.82 7.11 -21.97
C ARG A 366 -13.96 6.45 -20.60
N ASN A 367 -14.19 5.14 -20.62
CA ASN A 367 -14.67 4.35 -19.49
C ASN A 367 -13.93 3.01 -19.31
N LEU A 368 -12.76 2.80 -19.94
CA LEU A 368 -12.03 1.53 -19.95
C LEU A 368 -10.68 1.65 -19.23
N VAL A 369 -10.40 0.67 -18.36
CA VAL A 369 -9.07 0.37 -17.80
C VAL A 369 -8.75 -1.09 -18.08
N GLN A 370 -7.60 -1.36 -18.67
CA GLN A 370 -7.09 -2.71 -18.94
C GLN A 370 -5.78 -2.89 -18.19
N ALA A 371 -5.69 -3.92 -17.36
CA ALA A 371 -4.53 -4.26 -16.57
C ALA A 371 -4.11 -5.70 -16.83
N TYR A 372 -2.80 -5.93 -16.84
CA TYR A 372 -2.18 -7.19 -17.19
C TYR A 372 -1.10 -7.51 -16.16
N SER A 373 -1.06 -8.75 -15.71
CA SER A 373 -0.05 -9.16 -14.73
C SER A 373 1.38 -9.14 -15.26
N THR A 374 1.54 -9.09 -16.60
CA THR A 374 2.81 -9.00 -17.29
C THR A 374 2.67 -8.27 -18.64
N SER A 375 3.75 -7.69 -19.14
CA SER A 375 3.82 -6.95 -20.39
C SER A 375 3.89 -7.88 -21.60
N SER A 376 3.65 -7.33 -22.80
CA SER A 376 3.68 -8.08 -24.07
C SER A 376 4.96 -8.92 -24.25
N HIS A 377 4.81 -10.15 -24.75
CA HIS A 377 5.87 -11.15 -24.97
C HIS A 377 6.56 -11.67 -23.70
N ARG A 378 5.91 -11.55 -22.54
CA ARG A 378 6.49 -11.99 -21.26
C ARG A 378 5.59 -12.97 -20.51
N PRO A 379 6.18 -13.86 -19.69
CA PRO A 379 5.43 -14.77 -18.83
C PRO A 379 4.86 -14.05 -17.59
N SER A 380 3.82 -14.65 -17.02
CA SER A 380 3.37 -14.42 -15.64
C SER A 380 3.77 -15.63 -14.81
N TYR A 381 4.18 -15.44 -13.57
CA TYR A 381 4.73 -16.49 -12.72
C TYR A 381 3.82 -16.83 -11.54
N GLU A 382 3.83 -18.10 -11.14
CA GLU A 382 3.37 -18.59 -9.85
C GLU A 382 4.52 -19.32 -9.14
N ARG A 383 4.46 -19.40 -7.80
CA ARG A 383 5.36 -20.25 -7.00
C ARG A 383 4.51 -21.31 -6.32
N ALA A 384 4.82 -22.58 -6.54
CA ALA A 384 4.10 -23.72 -5.96
C ALA A 384 4.00 -23.71 -4.41
N LYS A 385 4.89 -22.97 -3.72
CA LYS A 385 4.85 -22.83 -2.25
C LYS A 385 4.02 -21.64 -1.76
N ASN A 386 3.61 -20.74 -2.65
CA ASN A 386 2.88 -19.54 -2.29
C ASN A 386 1.38 -19.82 -2.34
N LYS A 387 0.64 -19.19 -1.42
CA LYS A 387 -0.83 -19.27 -1.39
C LYS A 387 -1.48 -18.61 -2.62
N TYR A 388 -0.87 -17.52 -3.10
CA TYR A 388 -1.36 -16.69 -4.20
C TYR A 388 -0.27 -16.53 -5.27
N GLY A 389 -0.70 -16.30 -6.51
CA GLY A 389 0.14 -15.87 -7.61
C GLY A 389 0.77 -14.51 -7.31
N PHE A 390 1.91 -14.23 -7.96
CA PHE A 390 2.70 -13.04 -7.64
C PHE A 390 1.93 -11.74 -7.83
N TYR A 391 1.26 -11.59 -8.97
CA TYR A 391 0.52 -10.37 -9.27
C TYR A 391 -0.63 -10.17 -8.27
N THR A 392 -1.38 -11.23 -7.98
CA THR A 392 -2.51 -11.18 -7.06
C THR A 392 -2.11 -10.84 -5.62
N MET A 393 -0.94 -11.29 -5.17
CA MET A 393 -0.38 -10.91 -3.86
C MET A 393 -0.29 -9.38 -3.71
N HIS A 394 0.26 -8.70 -4.71
CA HIS A 394 0.40 -7.24 -4.70
C HIS A 394 -0.91 -6.52 -5.03
N LEU A 395 -1.69 -7.03 -5.99
CA LEU A 395 -2.99 -6.46 -6.34
C LEU A 395 -3.92 -6.39 -5.11
N SER A 396 -3.90 -7.44 -4.27
CA SER A 396 -4.71 -7.53 -3.06
C SER A 396 -4.40 -6.42 -2.04
N GLU A 397 -3.17 -5.89 -2.02
CA GLU A 397 -2.79 -4.80 -1.11
C GLU A 397 -3.44 -3.46 -1.50
N TYR A 398 -3.68 -3.24 -2.79
CA TYR A 398 -4.07 -1.94 -3.34
C TYR A 398 -5.49 -1.88 -3.89
N ILE A 399 -6.06 -2.98 -4.38
CA ILE A 399 -7.36 -3.00 -5.07
C ILE A 399 -8.51 -2.46 -4.22
N SER A 400 -8.42 -2.61 -2.90
CA SER A 400 -9.43 -2.13 -1.93
C SER A 400 -9.13 -0.74 -1.35
N LYS A 401 -8.05 -0.08 -1.78
CA LYS A 401 -7.70 1.25 -1.29
C LYS A 401 -8.63 2.28 -1.92
N ASN A 402 -9.01 3.29 -1.13
CA ASN A 402 -9.85 4.39 -1.58
C ASN A 402 -9.03 5.42 -2.40
N ILE A 403 -8.54 4.98 -3.56
CA ILE A 403 -7.74 5.73 -4.51
C ILE A 403 -8.28 5.51 -5.93
N PRO A 404 -7.98 6.39 -6.91
CA PRO A 404 -8.37 6.18 -8.30
C PRO A 404 -7.90 4.82 -8.85
N VAL A 405 -8.70 4.18 -9.70
CA VAL A 405 -8.38 2.86 -10.29
C VAL A 405 -7.02 2.86 -11.01
N THR A 406 -6.67 3.96 -11.68
CA THR A 406 -5.35 4.10 -12.31
C THR A 406 -4.22 4.06 -11.28
N LYS A 407 -4.42 4.66 -10.11
CA LYS A 407 -3.45 4.63 -9.01
C LYS A 407 -3.29 3.25 -8.38
N VAL A 408 -4.36 2.46 -8.32
CA VAL A 408 -4.26 1.06 -7.91
C VAL A 408 -3.20 0.34 -8.74
N PHE A 409 -3.28 0.41 -10.08
CA PHE A 409 -2.36 -0.31 -10.94
C PHE A 409 -0.95 0.30 -10.98
N GLU A 410 -0.81 1.63 -10.82
CA GLU A 410 0.50 2.25 -10.63
C GLU A 410 1.21 1.73 -9.37
N GLU A 411 0.50 1.65 -8.23
CA GLU A 411 1.08 1.19 -6.97
C GLU A 411 1.39 -0.32 -6.98
N VAL A 412 0.55 -1.13 -7.65
CA VAL A 412 0.85 -2.55 -7.88
C VAL A 412 2.14 -2.74 -8.66
N GLY A 413 2.35 -1.96 -9.73
CA GLY A 413 3.59 -1.97 -10.50
C GLY A 413 4.82 -1.61 -9.66
N LYS A 414 4.74 -0.51 -8.88
CA LYS A 414 5.81 -0.07 -7.98
C LYS A 414 6.12 -1.09 -6.87
N SER A 415 5.09 -1.75 -6.34
CA SER A 415 5.24 -2.75 -5.28
C SER A 415 5.95 -4.00 -5.80
N LEU A 416 5.63 -4.44 -7.02
CA LEU A 416 6.31 -5.55 -7.69
C LEU A 416 7.79 -5.24 -7.99
N ASP A 417 8.12 -4.06 -8.50
CA ASP A 417 9.50 -3.69 -8.84
C ASP A 417 10.49 -3.78 -7.66
N LYS A 418 10.01 -3.57 -6.43
CA LYS A 418 10.85 -3.64 -5.21
C LYS A 418 11.23 -5.06 -4.81
N LEU A 419 10.44 -6.07 -5.20
CA LEU A 419 10.51 -7.43 -4.66
C LEU A 419 11.07 -8.47 -5.66
N LEU A 420 11.08 -8.18 -6.95
CA LEU A 420 11.49 -9.15 -7.97
C LEU A 420 13.01 -9.40 -8.00
N LYS A 421 13.39 -10.67 -7.82
CA LYS A 421 14.78 -11.18 -7.93
C LYS A 421 14.85 -12.30 -8.98
N GLY A 422 15.98 -12.43 -9.67
CA GLY A 422 16.19 -13.52 -10.64
C GLY A 422 15.25 -13.47 -11.86
N LYS A 423 14.77 -14.64 -12.32
CA LYS A 423 13.92 -14.77 -13.53
C LYS A 423 12.58 -14.06 -13.42
N GLU A 424 12.08 -13.82 -12.21
CA GLU A 424 10.78 -13.17 -11.95
C GLU A 424 10.78 -11.69 -12.33
N ARG A 425 11.94 -11.03 -12.45
CA ARG A 425 12.06 -9.67 -13.02
C ARG A 425 11.52 -9.54 -14.44
N ASN A 426 11.28 -10.66 -15.12
CA ASN A 426 10.65 -10.67 -16.43
C ASN A 426 9.15 -10.37 -16.35
N GLN A 427 8.49 -10.56 -15.21
CA GLN A 427 7.10 -10.17 -15.03
C GLN A 427 7.02 -8.67 -14.74
N ILE A 428 6.61 -7.90 -15.76
CA ILE A 428 6.44 -6.44 -15.64
C ILE A 428 4.97 -6.13 -15.86
N PRO A 429 4.21 -5.79 -14.80
CA PRO A 429 2.82 -5.40 -14.94
C PRO A 429 2.67 -4.24 -15.92
N TRP A 430 1.58 -4.26 -16.66
CA TRP A 430 1.25 -3.19 -17.59
C TRP A 430 -0.23 -2.86 -17.48
N PHE A 431 -0.57 -1.60 -17.70
CA PHE A 431 -1.96 -1.18 -17.79
C PHE A 431 -2.11 -0.05 -18.81
N ALA A 432 -3.29 0.04 -19.39
CA ALA A 432 -3.73 1.11 -20.27
C ALA A 432 -5.12 1.55 -19.84
N PHE A 433 -5.44 2.82 -20.09
CA PHE A 433 -6.75 3.35 -19.79
C PHE A 433 -7.09 4.48 -20.74
N ASN A 434 -8.39 4.71 -20.93
CA ASN A 434 -8.88 5.91 -21.62
C ASN A 434 -9.76 6.78 -20.72
N ILE A 435 -9.95 6.41 -19.44
CA ILE A 435 -10.81 7.13 -18.50
C ILE A 435 -10.33 8.57 -18.28
N THR A 436 -11.30 9.49 -18.20
CA THR A 436 -11.05 10.89 -17.84
C THR A 436 -11.48 11.24 -16.42
N LYS A 437 -12.38 10.44 -15.85
CA LYS A 437 -12.86 10.63 -14.48
C LYS A 437 -12.02 9.80 -13.50
N PRO A 438 -11.81 10.28 -12.26
CA PRO A 438 -11.01 9.59 -11.26
C PRO A 438 -11.79 8.49 -10.55
N PHE A 439 -12.39 7.57 -11.31
CA PHE A 439 -13.19 6.47 -10.77
C PHE A 439 -12.42 5.67 -9.72
N ARG A 440 -13.14 5.18 -8.70
CA ARG A 440 -12.60 4.29 -7.66
C ARG A 440 -13.46 3.04 -7.58
N LEU A 441 -12.84 1.89 -7.32
CA LEU A 441 -13.60 0.66 -7.06
C LEU A 441 -14.43 0.76 -5.76
N THR A 442 -14.01 1.65 -4.85
CA THR A 442 -14.67 1.96 -3.58
C THR A 442 -15.76 3.04 -3.68
N ASP A 443 -16.07 3.56 -4.87
CA ASP A 443 -17.13 4.56 -5.02
C ASP A 443 -18.48 4.00 -4.52
N ALA A 444 -19.25 4.88 -3.89
CA ALA A 444 -20.51 4.50 -3.24
C ALA A 444 -21.59 4.18 -4.28
N ILE A 445 -22.50 3.26 -3.93
CA ILE A 445 -23.66 2.93 -4.77
C ILE A 445 -24.78 3.96 -4.56
N CYS A 446 -25.38 4.41 -5.67
CA CYS A 446 -26.55 5.28 -5.69
C CYS A 446 -27.78 4.56 -5.10
N LYS A 447 -28.22 4.92 -3.89
CA LYS A 447 -29.36 4.28 -3.20
C LYS A 447 -30.75 4.51 -3.82
N ARG A 448 -30.87 5.20 -4.96
CA ARG A 448 -32.17 5.41 -5.63
C ARG A 448 -32.59 4.10 -6.29
N ASN A 449 -33.61 3.43 -5.72
CA ASN A 449 -34.29 2.22 -6.19
C ASN A 449 -33.41 1.25 -7.01
N LEU A 450 -32.95 0.15 -6.39
CA LEU A 450 -32.27 -0.95 -7.09
C LEU A 450 -32.94 -1.23 -8.44
N SER A 451 -32.17 -1.09 -9.52
CA SER A 451 -32.68 -1.32 -10.86
C SER A 451 -33.26 -2.75 -10.96
N PRO A 452 -34.33 -2.97 -11.74
CA PRO A 452 -34.89 -4.31 -11.94
C PRO A 452 -33.83 -5.34 -12.40
N ALA A 453 -32.82 -4.90 -13.15
CA ALA A 453 -31.71 -5.73 -13.59
C ALA A 453 -30.84 -6.22 -12.43
N LEU A 454 -30.56 -5.37 -11.43
CA LEU A 454 -29.76 -5.77 -10.26
C LEU A 454 -30.52 -6.79 -9.39
N LYS A 455 -31.84 -6.61 -9.23
CA LYS A 455 -32.69 -7.63 -8.58
C LYS A 455 -32.66 -8.97 -9.33
N CYS A 456 -32.64 -8.92 -10.66
CA CYS A 456 -32.53 -10.11 -11.49
C CYS A 456 -31.17 -10.80 -11.32
N LEU A 457 -30.08 -10.05 -11.31
CA LEU A 457 -28.73 -10.57 -11.05
C LEU A 457 -28.65 -11.24 -9.68
N ASN A 458 -29.12 -10.59 -8.63
CA ASN A 458 -29.07 -11.11 -7.27
C ASN A 458 -29.83 -12.44 -7.16
N LYS A 459 -30.98 -12.55 -7.83
CA LYS A 459 -31.72 -13.81 -7.94
C LYS A 459 -30.97 -14.88 -8.75
N LEU A 460 -30.22 -14.48 -9.77
CA LEU A 460 -29.45 -15.37 -10.64
C LEU A 460 -28.24 -16.00 -9.91
N ILE A 461 -27.54 -15.20 -9.11
CA ILE A 461 -26.35 -15.62 -8.34
C ILE A 461 -26.71 -16.24 -6.99
N ALA A 462 -27.87 -15.92 -6.42
CA ALA A 462 -28.31 -16.50 -5.16
C ALA A 462 -28.52 -18.01 -5.27
N PHE A 463 -27.91 -18.74 -4.33
CA PHE A 463 -28.12 -20.17 -4.18
C PHE A 463 -28.30 -20.53 -2.70
N PRO A 464 -29.52 -20.40 -2.15
CA PRO A 464 -29.79 -20.86 -0.81
C PRO A 464 -29.59 -22.37 -0.72
N SER A 465 -29.03 -22.82 0.41
CA SER A 465 -28.86 -24.25 0.68
C SER A 465 -30.20 -24.96 0.58
N LYS A 466 -30.23 -26.08 -0.13
CA LYS A 466 -31.42 -26.92 -0.32
C LYS A 466 -31.32 -28.12 0.59
N SER A 467 -32.38 -28.43 1.31
CA SER A 467 -32.46 -29.60 2.18
C SER A 467 -33.74 -30.36 1.91
N PHE A 468 -33.65 -31.67 1.77
CA PHE A 468 -34.81 -32.55 1.61
C PHE A 468 -34.55 -33.91 2.23
N GLU A 469 -35.61 -34.59 2.63
CA GLU A 469 -35.56 -35.94 3.19
C GLU A 469 -35.58 -36.97 2.05
N ILE A 470 -34.83 -38.05 2.25
CA ILE A 470 -34.80 -39.22 1.37
C ILE A 470 -35.13 -40.46 2.21
N ASN A 471 -35.96 -41.33 1.66
CA ASN A 471 -36.32 -42.60 2.29
C ASN A 471 -35.58 -43.72 1.57
N LEU A 472 -34.72 -44.42 2.32
CA LEU A 472 -34.03 -45.63 1.90
C LEU A 472 -34.98 -46.80 2.17
N ASN A 473 -35.85 -47.07 1.21
CA ASN A 473 -36.99 -47.99 1.34
C ASN A 473 -36.58 -49.44 1.66
N GLN A 474 -35.42 -49.91 1.17
CA GLN A 474 -34.92 -51.25 1.46
C GLN A 474 -34.35 -51.35 2.88
N ALA A 475 -33.80 -50.23 3.38
CA ALA A 475 -33.26 -50.15 4.74
C ALA A 475 -34.31 -49.77 5.80
N GLY A 476 -35.42 -49.16 5.41
CA GLY A 476 -36.38 -48.53 6.33
C GLY A 476 -35.81 -47.30 7.03
N ILE A 477 -34.80 -46.65 6.44
CA ILE A 477 -34.06 -45.54 7.06
C ILE A 477 -34.42 -44.23 6.35
N SER A 478 -34.64 -43.16 7.12
CA SER A 478 -34.78 -41.81 6.58
C SER A 478 -33.47 -41.05 6.76
N ALA A 479 -33.01 -40.38 5.71
CA ALA A 479 -31.82 -39.55 5.73
C ALA A 479 -32.12 -38.16 5.19
N LYS A 480 -31.28 -37.17 5.55
CA LYS A 480 -31.43 -35.79 5.07
C LYS A 480 -30.30 -35.45 4.11
N VAL A 481 -30.64 -35.02 2.90
CA VAL A 481 -29.67 -34.52 1.91
C VAL A 481 -29.63 -33.00 2.00
N ASN A 482 -28.44 -32.45 2.14
CA ASN A 482 -28.18 -31.01 2.08
C ASN A 482 -27.28 -30.69 0.88
N ILE A 483 -27.69 -29.73 0.06
CA ILE A 483 -26.96 -29.24 -1.11
C ILE A 483 -26.68 -27.74 -0.92
N SER A 484 -25.42 -27.35 -0.95
CA SER A 484 -24.96 -25.97 -0.77
C SER A 484 -23.85 -25.63 -1.76
N LEU A 485 -23.48 -24.35 -1.85
CA LEU A 485 -22.20 -23.99 -2.48
C LEU A 485 -21.03 -24.57 -1.66
N PHE A 486 -19.91 -24.78 -2.33
CA PHE A 486 -18.65 -25.20 -1.72
C PHE A 486 -17.52 -24.31 -2.21
N MET A 487 -16.55 -24.03 -1.34
CA MET A 487 -15.42 -23.14 -1.64
C MET A 487 -15.89 -21.78 -2.16
N GLU A 488 -16.63 -21.05 -1.34
CA GLU A 488 -16.97 -19.66 -1.66
C GLU A 488 -15.69 -18.88 -2.04
N PRO A 489 -15.73 -18.01 -3.07
CA PRO A 489 -16.92 -17.45 -3.73
C PRO A 489 -17.49 -18.24 -4.93
N TYR A 490 -17.05 -19.47 -5.22
CA TYR A 490 -17.40 -20.14 -6.49
C TYR A 490 -18.87 -20.58 -6.61
N LEU A 491 -19.50 -20.18 -7.72
CA LEU A 491 -20.89 -20.52 -8.04
C LEU A 491 -21.02 -21.85 -8.79
N ASN A 492 -19.92 -22.44 -9.28
CA ASN A 492 -19.92 -23.70 -10.03
C ASN A 492 -19.33 -24.89 -9.26
N ILE A 493 -19.29 -24.81 -7.93
CA ILE A 493 -18.91 -25.92 -7.06
C ILE A 493 -19.99 -26.11 -6.01
N ILE A 494 -20.62 -27.28 -6.01
CA ILE A 494 -21.65 -27.63 -5.02
C ILE A 494 -21.15 -28.73 -4.10
N LYS A 495 -21.51 -28.65 -2.81
CA LYS A 495 -21.36 -29.71 -1.83
C LYS A 495 -22.69 -30.41 -1.64
N ILE A 496 -22.65 -31.73 -1.61
CA ILE A 496 -23.78 -32.59 -1.27
C ILE A 496 -23.37 -33.35 -0.02
N SER A 497 -24.20 -33.29 1.02
CA SER A 497 -23.95 -34.02 2.27
C SER A 497 -25.20 -34.76 2.71
N VAL A 498 -24.99 -35.91 3.32
CA VAL A 498 -26.05 -36.77 3.85
C VAL A 498 -25.91 -36.84 5.36
N CYS A 499 -26.99 -36.49 6.05
CA CYS A 499 -27.08 -36.46 7.51
C CYS A 499 -28.13 -37.48 8.00
N ASN A 500 -28.17 -37.71 9.32
CA ASN A 500 -29.08 -38.63 10.00
C ASN A 500 -28.83 -40.11 9.65
N LEU A 501 -27.56 -40.50 9.59
CA LEU A 501 -27.13 -41.86 9.31
C LEU A 501 -26.05 -42.26 10.31
N ASP A 502 -26.42 -42.57 11.55
CA ASP A 502 -25.44 -42.94 12.58
C ASP A 502 -24.89 -44.36 12.32
N ASP A 503 -23.58 -44.55 12.48
CA ASP A 503 -22.86 -45.81 12.24
C ASP A 503 -22.94 -46.40 10.83
N LEU A 504 -23.31 -45.59 9.83
CA LEU A 504 -23.39 -45.98 8.42
C LEU A 504 -22.41 -45.21 7.54
N GLU A 505 -21.83 -45.92 6.58
CA GLU A 505 -20.95 -45.37 5.55
C GLU A 505 -21.77 -44.85 4.37
N VAL A 506 -21.37 -43.72 3.79
CA VAL A 506 -22.03 -43.14 2.61
C VAL A 506 -21.00 -43.03 1.50
N ASN A 507 -21.34 -43.57 0.33
CA ASN A 507 -20.49 -43.49 -0.85
C ASN A 507 -21.22 -42.82 -2.02
N PHE A 508 -20.46 -42.08 -2.83
CA PHE A 508 -20.98 -41.33 -3.96
C PHE A 508 -20.38 -41.86 -5.26
N PHE A 509 -21.24 -42.22 -6.22
CA PHE A 509 -20.80 -42.76 -7.50
C PHE A 509 -21.53 -42.09 -8.66
N ASN A 510 -20.84 -42.05 -9.79
CA ASN A 510 -21.45 -41.67 -11.05
C ASN A 510 -22.14 -42.87 -11.69
N SER A 511 -23.39 -42.71 -12.15
CA SER A 511 -24.08 -43.77 -12.88
C SER A 511 -23.49 -44.04 -14.27
N VAL A 512 -22.69 -43.12 -14.82
CA VAL A 512 -22.03 -43.25 -16.13
C VAL A 512 -20.52 -43.31 -15.94
N TYR A 513 -19.92 -44.48 -16.14
CA TYR A 513 -18.49 -44.71 -15.84
C TYR A 513 -17.54 -44.01 -16.83
N THR A 514 -17.99 -43.70 -18.04
CA THR A 514 -17.12 -43.37 -19.18
C THR A 514 -16.68 -41.90 -19.27
N LYS A 515 -17.17 -41.00 -18.41
CA LYS A 515 -16.82 -39.56 -18.44
C LYS A 515 -16.56 -38.98 -17.06
N GLN A 516 -15.56 -38.09 -16.98
CA GLN A 516 -15.21 -37.38 -15.75
C GLN A 516 -16.32 -36.38 -15.36
N ASN A 517 -17.20 -36.78 -14.44
CA ASN A 517 -18.19 -35.89 -13.83
C ASN A 517 -17.62 -35.00 -12.72
N LYS A 518 -16.28 -34.91 -12.62
CA LYS A 518 -15.52 -34.10 -11.64
C LYS A 518 -16.15 -34.20 -10.23
N LEU A 519 -16.48 -35.45 -9.83
CA LEU A 519 -17.01 -35.82 -8.54
C LEU A 519 -15.85 -36.12 -7.60
N PHE A 520 -15.83 -35.45 -6.46
CA PHE A 520 -14.79 -35.58 -5.46
C PHE A 520 -15.42 -35.93 -4.10
N GLN A 521 -14.73 -36.76 -3.33
CA GLN A 521 -15.15 -37.17 -2.00
C GLN A 521 -13.93 -37.39 -1.11
N THR A 522 -14.06 -37.15 0.19
CA THR A 522 -13.03 -37.52 1.17
C THR A 522 -13.40 -38.87 1.79
N ALA A 523 -12.41 -39.72 2.02
CA ALA A 523 -12.61 -40.96 2.77
C ALA A 523 -13.29 -40.66 4.13
N ASN A 524 -14.30 -41.45 4.47
CA ASN A 524 -15.11 -41.32 5.70
C ASN A 524 -15.92 -40.01 5.83
N SER A 525 -15.98 -39.18 4.79
CA SER A 525 -16.90 -38.04 4.78
C SER A 525 -18.26 -38.45 4.22
N LYS A 526 -19.35 -38.13 4.93
CA LYS A 526 -20.72 -38.28 4.44
C LYS A 526 -21.09 -37.17 3.44
N ALA A 527 -20.12 -36.73 2.64
CA ALA A 527 -20.26 -35.62 1.71
C ALA A 527 -19.39 -35.80 0.47
N CYS A 528 -19.86 -35.27 -0.65
CA CYS A 528 -19.09 -35.11 -1.88
C CYS A 528 -19.21 -33.67 -2.38
N TRP A 529 -18.36 -33.29 -3.33
CA TRP A 529 -18.50 -32.05 -4.08
C TRP A 529 -18.33 -32.30 -5.57
N ILE A 530 -19.04 -31.50 -6.36
CA ILE A 530 -19.09 -31.61 -7.82
C ILE A 530 -18.67 -30.26 -8.40
N HIS A 531 -17.65 -30.28 -9.25
CA HIS A 531 -17.24 -29.12 -10.02
C HIS A 531 -18.02 -29.10 -11.33
N ASN A 532 -18.47 -27.91 -11.77
CA ASN A 532 -19.27 -27.74 -12.98
C ASN A 532 -20.48 -28.69 -13.06
N PRO A 533 -21.37 -28.71 -12.04
CA PRO A 533 -22.47 -29.68 -11.96
C PRO A 533 -23.47 -29.57 -13.13
N GLN A 534 -23.45 -28.48 -13.89
CA GLN A 534 -24.28 -28.29 -15.08
C GLN A 534 -23.95 -29.24 -16.24
N ILE A 535 -22.68 -29.67 -16.35
CA ILE A 535 -22.25 -30.65 -17.35
C ILE A 535 -22.26 -32.09 -16.84
N TYR A 536 -22.71 -32.32 -15.59
CA TYR A 536 -22.81 -33.64 -14.99
C TYR A 536 -23.65 -34.58 -15.88
N GLN A 537 -23.13 -35.77 -16.21
CA GLN A 537 -23.80 -36.73 -17.08
C GLN A 537 -24.35 -37.94 -16.29
N GLY A 538 -25.63 -38.27 -16.46
CA GLY A 538 -26.28 -39.33 -15.70
C GLY A 538 -26.75 -38.88 -14.33
N LEU A 539 -26.84 -39.82 -13.38
CA LEU A 539 -27.35 -39.61 -12.03
C LEU A 539 -26.22 -39.79 -11.00
N LEU A 540 -26.26 -39.00 -9.93
CA LEU A 540 -25.43 -39.25 -8.75
C LEU A 540 -26.08 -40.38 -7.95
N ILE A 541 -25.35 -41.46 -7.76
CA ILE A 541 -25.76 -42.57 -6.91
C ILE A 541 -25.18 -42.29 -5.53
N VAL A 542 -26.06 -42.20 -4.52
CA VAL A 542 -25.70 -42.12 -3.11
C VAL A 542 -26.01 -43.49 -2.51
N SER A 543 -24.98 -44.26 -2.16
CA SER A 543 -25.14 -45.57 -1.55
C SER A 543 -24.85 -45.51 -0.05
N VAL A 544 -25.60 -46.29 0.71
CA VAL A 544 -25.44 -46.42 2.17
C VAL A 544 -25.00 -47.84 2.49
N ASN A 545 -23.88 -47.96 3.18
CA ASN A 545 -23.22 -49.22 3.47
C ASN A 545 -23.05 -49.41 4.99
N LYS A 546 -22.98 -50.67 5.43
CA LYS A 546 -22.62 -51.06 6.81
C LYS A 546 -21.62 -52.19 6.77
N ASN A 547 -20.47 -52.00 7.42
CA ASN A 547 -19.36 -52.96 7.41
C ASN A 547 -18.96 -53.40 5.99
N GLY A 548 -18.93 -52.47 5.04
CA GLY A 548 -18.62 -52.75 3.63
C GLY A 548 -19.74 -53.38 2.79
N ALA A 549 -20.87 -53.75 3.37
CA ALA A 549 -22.03 -54.28 2.63
C ALA A 549 -23.01 -53.16 2.26
N LEU A 550 -23.47 -53.14 1.01
CA LEU A 550 -24.51 -52.23 0.53
C LEU A 550 -25.84 -52.54 1.22
N ILE A 551 -26.44 -51.54 1.86
CA ILE A 551 -27.78 -51.64 2.45
C ILE A 551 -28.83 -51.12 1.48
N ASP A 552 -28.64 -49.90 0.95
CA ASP A 552 -29.59 -49.23 0.08
C ASP A 552 -28.90 -48.09 -0.69
N GLY A 553 -29.61 -47.45 -1.62
CA GLY A 553 -29.11 -46.25 -2.29
C GLY A 553 -30.18 -45.47 -3.05
N ILE A 554 -29.89 -44.20 -3.31
CA ILE A 554 -30.76 -43.30 -4.07
C ILE A 554 -30.02 -42.72 -5.27
N LYS A 555 -30.79 -42.36 -6.30
CA LYS A 555 -30.29 -41.67 -7.48
C LYS A 555 -30.77 -40.21 -7.45
N LEU A 556 -29.84 -39.28 -7.62
CA LEU A 556 -30.11 -37.85 -7.67
C LEU A 556 -29.75 -37.28 -9.05
N ASP A 557 -30.68 -36.58 -9.68
CA ASP A 557 -30.39 -35.76 -10.86
C ASP A 557 -29.87 -34.39 -10.40
N ILE A 558 -28.55 -34.23 -10.47
CA ILE A 558 -27.83 -33.06 -9.97
C ILE A 558 -28.24 -31.77 -10.68
N LYS A 559 -28.64 -31.83 -11.96
CA LYS A 559 -29.00 -30.63 -12.75
C LYS A 559 -30.24 -29.91 -12.21
N ASN A 560 -31.08 -30.60 -11.43
CA ASN A 560 -32.22 -30.00 -10.76
C ASN A 560 -31.82 -29.14 -9.54
N TYR A 561 -30.61 -29.34 -9.02
CA TYR A 561 -30.13 -28.74 -7.79
C TYR A 561 -28.98 -27.75 -7.99
N ILE A 562 -28.71 -27.29 -9.21
CA ILE A 562 -27.64 -26.32 -9.47
C ILE A 562 -28.10 -24.85 -9.34
N PRO A 563 -27.17 -23.90 -9.12
CA PRO A 563 -27.45 -22.47 -9.22
C PRO A 563 -28.02 -22.05 -10.57
N LEU A 564 -28.93 -21.06 -10.57
CA LEU A 564 -29.60 -20.61 -11.80
C LEU A 564 -28.62 -20.02 -12.82
N VAL A 565 -27.57 -19.34 -12.36
CA VAL A 565 -26.51 -18.84 -13.24
C VAL A 565 -25.85 -19.95 -14.05
N LEU A 566 -25.69 -21.15 -13.48
CA LEU A 566 -25.05 -22.26 -14.18
C LEU A 566 -25.89 -22.72 -15.37
N LYS A 567 -27.23 -22.73 -15.24
CA LYS A 567 -28.13 -23.05 -16.35
C LYS A 567 -28.02 -22.05 -17.51
N LYS A 568 -27.64 -20.80 -17.23
CA LYS A 568 -27.48 -19.74 -18.24
C LYS A 568 -26.14 -19.82 -18.96
N ILE A 569 -25.12 -20.37 -18.30
CA ILE A 569 -23.77 -20.52 -18.88
C ILE A 569 -23.48 -21.93 -19.41
N SER A 570 -24.43 -22.87 -19.25
CA SER A 570 -24.31 -24.28 -19.67
C SER A 570 -24.26 -24.45 -21.17
#